data_AF-A0A432QM35-F1
#
_entry.id   AF-A0A432QM35-F1
#
_cell.length_a   1.000
_cell.length_b   1.000
_cell.length_c   1.000
_cell.angle_alpha   90.00
_cell.angle_beta   90.00
_cell.angle_gamma   90.00
#
_symmetry.space_group_name_H-M   'P 1'
#
loop_
_entity.id
_entity.type
_entity.pdbx_description
1 polymer ?
#
loop_
_entity_poly.entity_id
_entity_poly.type
_entity_poly.pdbx_seq_one_letter_code
_entity_poly.pdbx_strand_id
1 'polypeptide(L)'
;MAQGKDFYGQEVAAIIEEACREFGVSQEELDIEVLETGSAGIFGLCRKKAHIRVRKRAVDSGAGEKTKKPAASSAPRAQKKSGKKQVDREAVLNAERARRRRHSLPEDKYLQMVTNGSYFLETTGVSVGEINGLVVLDYGVFVFGHPVRISAQVGVGRAGIVDIEREAELSGPSHLKGVQILVGWLTGTFAQDFPLSLSARICFEQS
;
A
#
# COMPACT_ATOMS: atom_id res chain seq x y z
N MET A 1 27.34 1.71 -21.26
CA MET A 1 26.80 1.15 -20.00
C MET A 1 27.42 1.93 -18.86
N ALA A 2 26.68 2.84 -18.21
CA ALA A 2 27.23 3.63 -17.11
C ALA A 2 27.46 2.70 -15.90
N GLN A 3 28.70 2.60 -15.43
CA GLN A 3 29.05 1.88 -14.20
C GLN A 3 28.34 2.56 -13.02
N GLY A 4 27.49 1.80 -12.32
CA GLY A 4 26.93 2.24 -11.04
C GLY A 4 27.95 2.08 -9.93
N LYS A 5 27.86 2.95 -8.92
CA LYS A 5 28.71 2.91 -7.73
C LYS A 5 27.94 2.35 -6.54
N ASP A 6 28.57 1.44 -5.80
CA ASP A 6 27.95 0.77 -4.66
C ASP A 6 28.26 1.50 -3.36
N PHE A 7 27.26 1.58 -2.50
CA PHE A 7 27.34 2.19 -1.17
C PHE A 7 26.75 1.27 -0.10
N TYR A 8 27.34 1.30 1.09
CA TYR A 8 27.00 0.39 2.18
C TYR A 8 26.90 1.13 3.51
N GLY A 9 25.93 0.79 4.35
CA GLY A 9 25.72 1.46 5.64
C GLY A 9 24.67 0.77 6.50
N GLN A 10 24.21 1.39 7.58
CA GLN A 10 23.23 0.77 8.49
C GLN A 10 21.80 1.03 8.03
N GLU A 11 21.51 2.23 7.52
CA GLU A 11 20.20 2.63 7.04
C GLU A 11 20.28 3.16 5.61
N VAL A 12 19.30 2.79 4.78
CA VAL A 12 19.25 3.18 3.37
C VAL A 12 19.23 4.71 3.23
N ALA A 13 18.49 5.43 4.08
CA ALA A 13 18.40 6.89 4.02
C ALA A 13 19.75 7.58 4.20
N ALA A 14 20.54 7.17 5.19
CA ALA A 14 21.87 7.73 5.45
C ALA A 14 22.83 7.49 4.27
N ILE A 15 22.73 6.32 3.63
CA ILE A 15 23.58 5.98 2.49
C ILE A 15 23.16 6.78 1.23
N ILE A 16 21.87 7.07 1.07
CA ILE A 16 21.37 7.92 -0.01
C ILE A 16 21.88 9.36 0.16
N GLU A 17 21.92 9.90 1.38
CA GLU A 17 22.50 11.22 1.64
C GLU A 17 24.00 11.27 1.34
N GLU A 18 24.73 10.21 1.70
CA GLU A 18 26.15 10.05 1.37
C GLU A 18 26.36 10.00 -0.15
N ALA A 19 25.54 9.24 -0.86
CA ALA A 19 25.57 9.18 -2.32
C ALA A 19 25.25 10.53 -2.97
N CYS A 20 24.23 11.26 -2.49
CA CYS A 20 23.93 12.62 -2.97
C CYS A 20 25.12 13.56 -2.79
N ARG A 21 25.79 13.50 -1.63
CA ARG A 21 26.96 14.32 -1.33
C ARG A 21 28.14 13.97 -2.23
N GLU A 22 28.35 12.68 -2.52
CA GLU A 22 29.45 12.23 -3.36
C GLU A 22 29.25 12.53 -4.84
N PHE A 23 28.03 12.35 -5.36
CA PHE A 23 27.72 12.71 -6.75
C PHE A 23 27.48 14.21 -6.94
N GLY A 24 27.36 14.99 -5.86
CA GLY A 24 27.18 16.44 -5.87
C GLY A 24 25.85 16.86 -6.51
N VAL A 25 24.82 16.03 -6.43
CA VAL A 25 23.51 16.23 -7.06
C VAL A 25 22.39 15.90 -6.08
N SER A 26 21.18 16.36 -6.39
CA SER A 26 19.99 16.00 -5.62
C SER A 26 19.58 14.54 -5.86
N GLN A 27 18.81 13.95 -4.93
CA GLN A 27 18.31 12.56 -5.07
C GLN A 27 17.51 12.35 -6.36
N GLU A 28 16.86 13.39 -6.89
CA GLU A 28 16.05 13.33 -8.12
C GLU A 28 16.88 13.09 -9.39
N GLU A 29 18.17 13.41 -9.31
CA GLU A 29 19.17 13.25 -10.38
C GLU A 29 19.93 11.92 -10.29
N LEU A 30 19.62 11.10 -9.28
CA LEU A 30 20.21 9.79 -9.06
C LEU A 30 19.21 8.67 -9.38
N ASP A 31 19.71 7.64 -10.02
CA ASP A 31 19.04 6.35 -10.17
C ASP A 31 19.60 5.42 -9.09
N ILE A 32 18.75 5.04 -8.12
CA ILE A 32 19.15 4.33 -6.91
C ILE A 32 18.47 2.96 -6.92
N GLU A 33 19.28 1.90 -6.98
CA GLU A 33 18.86 0.52 -6.89
C GLU A 33 19.19 0.00 -5.49
N VAL A 34 18.17 -0.32 -4.69
CA VAL A 34 18.36 -0.89 -3.35
C VAL A 34 18.55 -2.40 -3.50
N LEU A 35 19.75 -2.89 -3.19
CA LEU A 35 20.10 -4.31 -3.29
C LEU A 35 19.83 -5.04 -1.98
N GLU A 36 20.13 -4.42 -0.83
CA GLU A 36 19.79 -4.95 0.50
C GLU A 36 19.33 -3.83 1.43
N THR A 37 18.25 -4.06 2.16
CA THR A 37 17.80 -3.17 3.23
C THR A 37 18.45 -3.60 4.54
N GLY A 38 19.18 -2.69 5.18
CA GLY A 38 19.88 -2.96 6.44
C GLY A 38 18.90 -3.28 7.57
N SER A 39 19.35 -4.07 8.54
CA SER A 39 18.54 -4.46 9.70
C SER A 39 19.32 -4.24 10.99
N ALA A 40 18.68 -3.59 11.97
CA ALA A 40 19.27 -3.35 13.30
C ALA A 40 19.46 -4.65 14.12
N GLY A 41 18.81 -5.75 13.72
CA GLY A 41 18.85 -7.04 14.41
C GLY A 41 18.00 -7.03 15.69
N ILE A 42 17.86 -8.20 16.32
CA ILE A 42 17.12 -8.35 17.58
C ILE A 42 18.12 -8.10 18.72
N PHE A 43 17.87 -7.07 19.54
CA PHE A 43 18.76 -6.63 20.63
C PHE A 43 20.22 -6.35 20.21
N GLY A 44 20.43 -5.86 18.99
CA GLY A 44 21.76 -5.52 18.46
C GLY A 44 22.61 -6.72 18.04
N LEU A 45 22.09 -7.95 18.16
CA LEU A 45 22.68 -9.16 17.63
C LEU A 45 22.17 -9.37 16.20
N CYS A 46 23.09 -9.68 15.27
CA CYS A 46 22.84 -9.86 13.83
C CYS A 46 22.43 -8.58 13.07
N ARG A 47 23.31 -7.55 13.09
CA ARG A 47 23.18 -6.37 12.22
C ARG A 47 23.54 -6.71 10.77
N LYS A 48 22.64 -6.43 9.82
CA LYS A 48 22.94 -6.48 8.39
C LYS A 48 23.06 -5.06 7.84
N LYS A 49 24.07 -4.83 7.00
CA LYS A 49 24.25 -3.53 6.35
C LYS A 49 23.27 -3.41 5.18
N ALA A 50 22.74 -2.21 4.99
CA ALA A 50 22.09 -1.82 3.75
C ALA A 50 23.14 -1.69 2.64
N HIS A 51 22.74 -2.03 1.41
CA HIS A 51 23.55 -1.96 0.21
C HIS A 51 22.71 -1.36 -0.92
N ILE A 52 23.19 -0.26 -1.50
CA ILE A 52 22.56 0.39 -2.64
C ILE A 52 23.57 0.57 -3.78
N ARG A 53 23.09 0.55 -5.02
CA ARG A 53 23.84 0.89 -6.22
C ARG A 53 23.27 2.15 -6.84
N VAL A 54 24.12 3.14 -7.06
CA VAL A 54 23.73 4.48 -7.51
C VAL A 54 24.35 4.81 -8.85
N ARG A 55 23.55 5.39 -9.76
CA ARG A 55 23.99 5.92 -11.06
C ARG A 55 23.49 7.35 -11.21
N LYS A 56 24.28 8.21 -11.87
CA LYS A 56 23.81 9.53 -12.28
C LYS A 56 22.83 9.37 -13.44
N ARG A 57 21.66 9.99 -13.35
CA ARG A 57 20.65 9.96 -14.41
C ARG A 57 21.18 10.79 -15.59
N ALA A 58 21.42 10.14 -16.73
CA ALA A 58 21.82 10.85 -17.94
C ALA A 58 20.67 11.73 -18.43
N VAL A 59 20.97 13.01 -18.68
CA VAL A 59 20.07 13.92 -19.38
C VAL A 59 20.32 13.73 -20.88
N ASP A 60 19.68 12.73 -21.47
CA ASP A 60 19.78 12.54 -22.92
C ASP A 60 18.88 13.52 -23.67
N SER A 61 19.53 14.21 -24.60
CA SER A 61 18.95 15.16 -25.53
C SER A 61 18.41 14.39 -26.74
N GLY A 62 17.08 14.32 -26.89
CA GLY A 62 16.40 14.13 -28.17
C GLY A 62 16.06 12.70 -28.64
N ALA A 63 14.84 12.61 -29.20
CA ALA A 63 14.31 11.59 -30.12
C ALA A 63 13.80 10.24 -29.56
N GLY A 64 12.61 10.31 -28.94
CA GLY A 64 11.43 9.49 -29.22
C GLY A 64 11.52 7.97 -29.33
N GLU A 65 11.01 7.27 -28.32
CA GLU A 65 10.04 6.17 -28.53
C GLU A 65 9.11 6.04 -27.31
N LYS A 66 7.81 5.85 -27.57
CA LYS A 66 6.73 6.01 -26.60
C LYS A 66 6.48 4.71 -25.84
N THR A 67 6.70 4.71 -24.53
CA THR A 67 5.98 3.84 -23.59
C THR A 67 5.36 4.71 -22.48
N LYS A 68 4.02 4.75 -22.48
CA LYS A 68 3.21 5.55 -21.55
C LYS A 68 3.39 5.03 -20.12
N LYS A 69 4.17 5.76 -19.32
CA LYS A 69 4.00 5.85 -17.87
C LYS A 69 2.78 6.74 -17.60
N PRO A 70 1.80 6.38 -16.75
CA PRO A 70 0.75 7.32 -16.37
C PRO A 70 1.41 8.44 -15.56
N ALA A 71 1.58 9.59 -16.19
CA ALA A 71 2.06 10.79 -15.55
C ALA A 71 1.01 11.26 -14.54
N ALA A 72 1.36 11.21 -13.26
CA ALA A 72 0.82 12.14 -12.27
C ALA A 72 1.26 13.55 -12.69
N SER A 73 0.43 14.22 -13.49
CA SER A 73 0.63 15.59 -13.94
C SER A 73 -0.67 16.11 -14.53
N SER A 74 -1.35 17.00 -13.81
CA SER A 74 -1.67 18.36 -14.27
C SER A 74 -2.81 18.95 -13.45
N ALA A 75 -2.61 20.21 -13.04
CA ALA A 75 -3.67 21.16 -12.71
C ALA A 75 -4.87 21.02 -13.67
N PRO A 76 -6.11 21.33 -13.26
CA PRO A 76 -7.30 21.06 -14.06
C PRO A 76 -7.23 21.81 -15.40
N ARG A 77 -6.77 21.12 -16.44
CA ARG A 77 -6.79 21.65 -17.80
C ARG A 77 -8.24 21.61 -18.25
N ALA A 78 -8.89 22.77 -18.24
CA ALA A 78 -10.25 22.94 -18.70
C ALA A 78 -10.39 22.31 -20.10
N GLN A 79 -11.12 21.20 -20.19
CA GLN A 79 -11.46 20.61 -21.47
C GLN A 79 -12.32 21.63 -22.22
N LYS A 80 -11.88 22.02 -23.43
CA LYS A 80 -12.66 22.88 -24.33
C LYS A 80 -14.06 22.28 -24.45
N LYS A 81 -15.10 23.05 -24.11
CA LYS A 81 -16.48 22.66 -24.37
C LYS A 81 -16.61 22.29 -25.84
N SER A 82 -16.98 21.05 -26.15
CA SER A 82 -17.36 20.70 -27.52
C SER A 82 -18.59 21.51 -27.86
N GLY A 83 -18.56 22.31 -28.92
CA GLY A 83 -19.71 23.11 -29.40
C GLY A 83 -20.87 22.26 -29.95
N LYS A 84 -21.02 21.01 -29.51
CA LYS A 84 -22.12 20.13 -29.89
C LYS A 84 -23.42 20.66 -29.26
N LYS A 85 -24.49 20.75 -30.06
CA LYS A 85 -25.81 21.23 -29.62
C LYS A 85 -26.59 20.18 -28.81
N GLN A 86 -26.17 18.92 -28.80
CA GLN A 86 -26.81 17.83 -28.08
C GLN A 86 -25.80 17.06 -27.22
N VAL A 87 -26.27 16.55 -26.08
CA VAL A 87 -25.49 15.71 -25.17
C VAL A 87 -25.50 14.28 -25.71
N ASP A 88 -24.33 13.78 -26.09
CA ASP A 88 -24.15 12.39 -26.52
C ASP A 88 -23.49 11.54 -25.41
N ARG A 89 -23.38 10.23 -25.65
CA ARG A 89 -22.73 9.29 -24.72
C ARG A 89 -21.30 9.73 -24.36
N GLU A 90 -20.57 10.27 -25.33
CA GLU A 90 -19.19 10.70 -25.14
C GLU A 90 -19.11 11.89 -24.17
N ALA A 91 -20.02 12.87 -24.30
CA ALA A 91 -20.13 14.00 -23.39
C ALA A 91 -20.39 13.55 -21.94
N VAL A 92 -21.29 12.58 -21.74
CA VAL A 92 -21.58 12.02 -20.41
C VAL A 92 -20.36 11.32 -19.81
N LEU A 93 -19.71 10.44 -20.57
CA LEU A 93 -18.51 9.73 -20.11
C LEU A 93 -17.35 10.69 -19.82
N ASN A 94 -17.19 11.75 -20.62
CA ASN A 94 -16.17 12.76 -20.36
C ASN A 94 -16.47 13.58 -19.11
N ALA A 95 -17.74 13.92 -18.87
CA ALA A 95 -18.17 14.61 -17.65
C ALA A 95 -17.94 13.75 -16.39
N GLU A 96 -18.25 12.44 -16.45
CA GLU A 96 -17.99 11.49 -15.38
C GLU A 96 -16.50 11.38 -15.08
N ARG A 97 -15.66 11.12 -16.10
CA ARG A 97 -14.20 11.06 -15.93
C ARG A 97 -13.63 12.36 -15.38
N ALA A 98 -14.15 13.51 -15.83
CA ALA A 98 -13.73 14.81 -15.32
C ALA A 98 -14.13 14.99 -13.85
N ARG A 99 -15.31 14.51 -13.44
CA ARG A 99 -15.71 14.45 -12.03
C ARG A 99 -14.77 13.55 -11.23
N ARG A 100 -14.54 12.32 -11.68
CA ARG A 100 -13.64 11.37 -11.00
C ARG A 100 -12.24 11.95 -10.80
N ARG A 101 -11.64 12.51 -11.86
CA ARG A 101 -10.32 13.17 -11.80
C ARG A 101 -10.24 14.34 -10.81
N ARG A 102 -11.34 15.06 -10.55
CA ARG A 102 -11.33 16.17 -9.59
C ARG A 102 -11.30 15.69 -8.13
N HIS A 103 -11.75 14.46 -7.87
CA HIS A 103 -11.91 13.94 -6.52
C HIS A 103 -11.09 12.68 -6.23
N SER A 104 -10.33 12.16 -7.20
CA SER A 104 -9.57 10.90 -7.07
C SER A 104 -8.33 10.98 -6.20
N LEU A 105 -7.97 12.14 -5.66
CA LEU A 105 -6.73 12.31 -4.89
C LEU A 105 -6.54 11.27 -3.77
N PRO A 106 -7.56 10.92 -2.95
CA PRO A 106 -7.42 9.88 -1.94
C PRO A 106 -7.12 8.49 -2.52
N GLU A 107 -7.81 8.09 -3.59
CA GLU A 107 -7.59 6.82 -4.29
C GLU A 107 -6.19 6.79 -4.93
N ASP A 108 -5.78 7.89 -5.58
CA ASP A 108 -4.46 8.02 -6.20
C ASP A 108 -3.35 7.93 -5.14
N LYS A 109 -3.57 8.49 -3.94
CA LYS A 109 -2.63 8.40 -2.81
C LYS A 109 -2.54 6.99 -2.25
N TYR A 110 -3.67 6.32 -2.06
CA TYR A 110 -3.68 4.90 -1.68
C TYR A 110 -2.89 4.05 -2.69
N LEU A 111 -3.15 4.22 -3.99
CA LEU A 111 -2.46 3.46 -5.03
C LEU A 111 -0.95 3.76 -5.06
N GLN A 112 -0.55 5.01 -4.80
CA GLN A 112 0.85 5.39 -4.64
C GLN A 112 1.49 4.64 -3.46
N MET A 113 0.80 4.56 -2.32
CA MET A 113 1.31 3.86 -1.11
C MET A 113 1.44 2.35 -1.33
N VAL A 114 0.50 1.73 -2.04
CA VAL A 114 0.61 0.32 -2.44
C VAL A 114 1.80 0.13 -3.37
N THR A 115 1.90 0.97 -4.41
CA THR A 115 2.92 0.81 -5.46
C THR A 115 4.35 1.05 -4.95
N ASN A 116 4.52 1.95 -3.99
CA ASN A 116 5.83 2.24 -3.40
C ASN A 116 6.17 1.33 -2.21
N GLY A 117 5.29 0.38 -1.86
CA GLY A 117 5.50 -0.59 -0.77
C GLY A 117 5.33 -0.02 0.64
N SER A 118 4.85 1.23 0.79
CA SER A 118 4.54 1.79 2.12
C SER A 118 3.21 1.30 2.67
N TYR A 119 2.33 0.78 1.80
CA TYR A 119 1.13 0.04 2.18
C TYR A 119 1.26 -1.41 1.73
N PHE A 120 1.39 -2.32 2.70
CA PHE A 120 1.60 -3.74 2.41
C PHE A 120 0.32 -4.40 1.88
N LEU A 121 0.38 -4.87 0.63
CA LEU A 121 -0.71 -5.59 -0.03
C LEU A 121 -0.15 -6.59 -1.03
N GLU A 122 -0.41 -7.88 -0.78
CA GLU A 122 -0.07 -8.95 -1.72
C GLU A 122 -1.27 -9.26 -2.62
N THR A 123 -1.07 -9.26 -3.94
CA THR A 123 -2.12 -9.56 -4.94
C THR A 123 -1.92 -10.88 -5.66
N THR A 124 -0.78 -11.53 -5.42
CA THR A 124 -0.42 -12.81 -6.03
C THR A 124 0.25 -13.70 -4.99
N GLY A 125 0.34 -15.00 -5.26
CA GLY A 125 0.94 -15.95 -4.33
C GLY A 125 -0.05 -16.42 -3.25
N VAL A 126 0.51 -16.95 -2.16
CA VAL A 126 -0.24 -17.56 -1.07
C VAL A 126 0.42 -17.20 0.26
N SER A 127 -0.41 -16.88 1.25
CA SER A 127 -0.01 -16.63 2.64
C SER A 127 -1.01 -17.32 3.58
N VAL A 128 -0.52 -17.90 4.67
CA VAL A 128 -1.36 -18.60 5.65
C VAL A 128 -1.81 -17.59 6.71
N GLY A 129 -3.11 -17.57 6.99
CA GLY A 129 -3.68 -16.66 7.99
C GLY A 129 -3.79 -15.21 7.52
N GLU A 130 -3.68 -14.95 6.21
CA GLU A 130 -3.90 -13.63 5.64
C GLU A 130 -4.96 -13.69 4.53
N ILE A 131 -5.80 -12.66 4.45
CA ILE A 131 -6.78 -12.47 3.38
C ILE A 131 -6.90 -10.99 3.04
N ASN A 132 -7.22 -10.68 1.78
CA ASN A 132 -7.58 -9.32 1.39
C ASN A 132 -9.09 -9.12 1.56
N GLY A 133 -9.48 -8.37 2.59
CA GLY A 133 -10.83 -7.83 2.72
C GLY A 133 -11.03 -6.68 1.72
N LEU A 134 -12.28 -6.43 1.33
CA LEU A 134 -12.65 -5.30 0.50
C LEU A 134 -13.41 -4.28 1.34
N VAL A 135 -12.96 -3.04 1.33
CA VAL A 135 -13.61 -1.94 2.03
C VAL A 135 -14.07 -0.87 1.04
N VAL A 136 -15.07 -0.09 1.44
CA VAL A 136 -15.56 1.06 0.70
C VAL A 136 -15.38 2.29 1.57
N LEU A 137 -14.65 3.27 1.06
CA LEU A 137 -14.51 4.58 1.68
C LEU A 137 -15.47 5.56 0.99
N ASP A 138 -16.32 6.20 1.81
CA ASP A 138 -17.30 7.18 1.36
C ASP A 138 -16.94 8.57 1.92
N TYR A 139 -16.51 9.47 1.02
CA TYR A 139 -16.25 10.89 1.32
C TYR A 139 -17.40 11.80 0.85
N GLY A 140 -18.58 11.22 0.63
CA GLY A 140 -19.80 11.87 0.15
C GLY A 140 -19.78 12.18 -1.36
N VAL A 141 -18.88 13.06 -1.79
CA VAL A 141 -18.77 13.44 -3.21
C VAL A 141 -17.99 12.45 -4.05
N PHE A 142 -17.25 11.56 -3.38
CA PHE A 142 -16.36 10.56 -3.95
C PHE A 142 -16.37 9.31 -3.09
N VAL A 143 -16.51 8.17 -3.75
CA VAL A 143 -16.56 6.85 -3.12
C VAL A 143 -15.58 5.97 -3.89
N PHE A 144 -14.72 5.24 -3.19
CA PHE A 144 -13.88 4.25 -3.81
C PHE A 144 -13.71 3.04 -2.90
N GLY A 145 -13.50 1.89 -3.52
CA GLY A 145 -13.17 0.66 -2.82
C GLY A 145 -11.68 0.40 -2.86
N HIS A 146 -11.14 -0.18 -1.80
CA HIS A 146 -9.78 -0.68 -1.80
C HIS A 146 -9.67 -1.98 -1.00
N PRO A 147 -8.67 -2.83 -1.29
CA PRO A 147 -8.39 -3.97 -0.43
C PRO A 147 -7.69 -3.53 0.86
N VAL A 148 -7.97 -4.26 1.93
CA VAL A 148 -7.28 -4.17 3.24
C VAL A 148 -6.82 -5.57 3.59
N ARG A 149 -5.57 -5.72 3.98
CA ARG A 149 -5.05 -7.00 4.45
C ARG A 149 -5.62 -7.29 5.84
N ILE A 150 -6.21 -8.45 6.04
CA ILE A 150 -6.70 -8.95 7.33
C ILE A 150 -5.82 -10.13 7.69
N SER A 151 -5.24 -10.11 8.89
CA SER A 151 -4.38 -11.18 9.38
C SER A 151 -5.01 -11.90 10.57
N ALA A 152 -4.69 -13.19 10.71
CA ALA A 152 -5.10 -14.04 11.80
C ALA A 152 -3.89 -14.85 12.30
N GLN A 153 -3.51 -14.64 13.56
CA GLN A 153 -2.45 -15.38 14.24
C GLN A 153 -3.06 -16.29 15.30
N VAL A 154 -2.66 -17.56 15.33
CA VAL A 154 -3.23 -18.57 16.23
C VAL A 154 -2.13 -19.21 17.07
N GLY A 155 -2.37 -19.36 18.37
CA GLY A 155 -1.53 -20.11 19.29
C GLY A 155 -2.36 -20.94 20.27
N VAL A 156 -1.67 -21.79 21.03
CA VAL A 156 -2.29 -22.55 22.12
C VAL A 156 -2.73 -21.60 23.23
N GLY A 157 -3.94 -21.78 23.75
CA GLY A 157 -4.41 -21.04 24.91
C GLY A 157 -5.91 -21.12 25.10
N ARG A 158 -6.46 -20.22 25.93
CA ARG A 158 -7.89 -20.16 26.27
C ARG A 158 -8.50 -18.78 26.06
N ALA A 159 -7.78 -17.87 25.39
CA ALA A 159 -8.29 -16.52 25.15
C ALA A 159 -9.42 -16.50 24.12
N GLY A 160 -9.61 -17.59 23.37
CA GLY A 160 -10.57 -17.63 22.28
C GLY A 160 -10.10 -16.74 21.13
N ILE A 161 -11.04 -15.99 20.54
CA ILE A 161 -10.77 -15.08 19.44
C ILE A 161 -10.74 -13.66 20.00
N VAL A 162 -9.64 -12.97 19.73
CA VAL A 162 -9.41 -11.58 20.08
C VAL A 162 -9.48 -10.75 18.82
N ASP A 163 -10.41 -9.81 18.80
CA ASP A 163 -10.53 -8.78 17.77
C ASP A 163 -9.66 -7.58 18.17
N ILE A 164 -8.57 -7.36 17.44
CA ILE A 164 -7.63 -6.27 17.76
C ILE A 164 -8.29 -4.90 17.56
N GLU A 165 -9.16 -4.75 16.55
CA GLU A 165 -9.88 -3.50 16.32
C GLU A 165 -10.82 -3.16 17.47
N ARG A 166 -11.40 -4.18 18.11
CA ARG A 166 -12.23 -4.01 19.31
C ARG A 166 -11.40 -3.56 20.50
N GLU A 167 -10.29 -4.24 20.76
CA GLU A 167 -9.41 -3.93 21.90
C GLU A 167 -8.76 -2.54 21.76
N ALA A 168 -8.56 -2.06 20.52
CA ALA A 168 -8.03 -0.74 20.22
C ALA A 168 -9.11 0.36 20.13
N GLU A 169 -10.39 0.04 20.38
CA GLU A 169 -11.52 0.97 20.25
C GLU A 169 -11.73 1.57 18.84
N LEU A 170 -11.25 0.87 17.80
CA LEU A 170 -11.40 1.25 16.38
C LEU A 170 -12.63 0.59 15.73
N SER A 171 -13.28 -0.35 16.41
CA SER A 171 -14.44 -1.10 15.92
C SER A 171 -15.79 -0.39 16.12
N GLY A 172 -16.58 -0.35 15.05
CA GLY A 172 -18.01 0.01 15.11
C GLY A 172 -18.94 -1.19 15.44
N PRO A 173 -20.23 -0.95 15.77
CA PRO A 173 -21.17 -2.00 16.17
C PRO A 173 -21.34 -3.13 15.15
N SER A 174 -21.34 -2.80 13.85
CA SER A 174 -21.45 -3.80 12.77
C SER A 174 -20.23 -4.71 12.70
N HIS A 175 -19.03 -4.17 12.91
CA HIS A 175 -17.79 -4.94 12.94
C HIS A 175 -17.81 -5.93 14.12
N LEU A 176 -18.09 -5.41 15.32
CA LEU A 176 -18.20 -6.21 16.53
C LEU A 176 -19.20 -7.36 16.37
N LYS A 177 -20.39 -7.08 15.86
CA LYS A 177 -21.41 -8.11 15.62
C LYS A 177 -20.91 -9.18 14.64
N GLY A 178 -20.23 -8.78 13.57
CA GLY A 178 -19.65 -9.69 12.59
C GLY A 178 -18.66 -10.68 13.22
N VAL A 179 -17.73 -10.18 14.04
CA VAL A 179 -16.76 -11.04 14.73
C VAL A 179 -17.45 -11.95 15.75
N GLN A 180 -18.46 -11.47 16.48
CA GLN A 180 -19.21 -12.31 17.41
C GLN A 180 -19.97 -13.45 16.70
N ILE A 181 -20.48 -13.21 15.49
CA ILE A 181 -21.09 -14.27 14.67
C ILE A 181 -20.04 -15.32 14.28
N LEU A 182 -18.84 -14.89 13.88
CA LEU A 182 -17.73 -15.79 13.58
C LEU A 182 -17.34 -16.65 14.80
N VAL A 183 -17.24 -16.04 15.99
CA VAL A 183 -16.99 -16.75 17.25
C VAL A 183 -18.08 -17.80 17.49
N GLY A 184 -19.35 -17.40 17.38
CA GLY A 184 -20.49 -18.32 17.56
C GLY A 184 -20.46 -19.49 16.59
N TRP A 185 -20.13 -19.26 15.33
CA TRP A 185 -19.97 -20.32 14.33
C TRP A 185 -18.81 -21.27 14.68
N LEU A 186 -17.65 -20.75 15.08
CA LEU A 186 -16.48 -21.55 15.45
C LEU A 186 -16.76 -22.41 16.69
N THR A 187 -17.38 -21.85 17.72
CA THR A 187 -17.78 -22.59 18.92
C THR A 187 -18.84 -23.64 18.59
N GLY A 188 -19.85 -23.30 17.79
CA GLY A 188 -20.89 -24.22 17.34
C GLY A 188 -20.37 -25.38 16.49
N THR A 189 -19.28 -25.16 15.74
CA THR A 189 -18.70 -26.17 14.85
C THR A 189 -17.65 -27.04 15.55
N PHE A 190 -16.79 -26.45 16.38
CA PHE A 190 -15.58 -27.13 16.89
C PHE A 190 -15.56 -27.36 18.40
N ALA A 191 -16.44 -26.71 19.18
CA ALA A 191 -16.42 -26.76 20.63
C ALA A 191 -17.68 -27.42 21.24
N GLN A 192 -18.17 -28.48 20.60
CA GLN A 192 -19.36 -29.21 21.06
C GLN A 192 -19.06 -30.16 22.23
N ASP A 193 -17.93 -30.87 22.16
CA ASP A 193 -17.54 -31.85 23.19
C ASP A 193 -16.49 -31.30 24.16
N PHE A 194 -15.60 -30.43 23.68
CA PHE A 194 -14.50 -29.84 24.44
C PHE A 194 -14.42 -28.33 24.20
N PRO A 195 -13.97 -27.54 25.20
CA PRO A 195 -13.82 -26.10 25.02
C PRO A 195 -12.75 -25.78 23.98
N LEU A 196 -12.99 -24.71 23.22
CA LEU A 196 -12.07 -24.21 22.21
C LEU A 196 -10.74 -23.78 22.85
N SER A 197 -9.71 -24.62 22.76
CA SER A 197 -8.39 -24.38 23.36
C SER A 197 -7.46 -23.69 22.36
N LEU A 198 -7.84 -22.48 21.95
CA LEU A 198 -7.02 -21.62 21.10
C LEU A 198 -7.01 -20.17 21.58
N SER A 199 -5.96 -19.46 21.18
CA SER A 199 -5.86 -18.00 21.26
C SER A 199 -5.58 -17.47 19.85
N ALA A 200 -6.63 -17.01 19.18
CA ALA A 200 -6.55 -16.37 17.87
C ALA A 200 -6.62 -14.85 18.01
N ARG A 201 -5.84 -14.12 17.22
CA ARG A 201 -5.89 -12.66 17.10
C ARG A 201 -6.18 -12.30 15.67
N ILE A 202 -7.24 -11.54 15.43
CA ILE A 202 -7.63 -11.03 14.11
C ILE A 202 -7.32 -9.54 14.08
N CYS A 203 -6.62 -9.09 13.05
CA CYS A 203 -6.16 -7.72 12.88
C CYS A 203 -6.51 -7.22 11.48
N PHE A 204 -6.98 -5.97 11.38
CA PHE A 204 -7.04 -5.27 10.11
C PHE A 204 -5.74 -4.48 9.98
N GLU A 205 -4.94 -4.84 8.99
CA GLU A 205 -3.58 -4.32 8.89
C GLU A 205 -3.61 -2.89 8.33
N GLN A 206 -2.96 -1.96 9.03
CA GLN A 206 -2.85 -0.55 8.63
C GLN A 206 -4.24 0.10 8.45
N SER A 207 -5.19 -0.22 9.37
CA SER A 207 -6.53 0.38 9.51
C SER A 207 -6.56 1.70 10.28
#